data_AF-A0A7W8K1J1-F1
#
_entry.id   AF-A0A7W8K1J1-F1
#
_cell.length_a   1.000
_cell.length_b   1.000
_cell.length_c   1.000
_cell.angle_alpha   90.00
_cell.angle_beta   90.00
_cell.angle_gamma   90.00
#
_symmetry.space_group_name_H-M   'P 1'
#
loop_
_entity.id
_entity.type
_entity.pdbx_description
1 polymer ?
#
loop_
_entity_poly.entity_id
_entity_poly.type
_entity_poly.pdbx_seq_one_letter_code
_entity_poly.pdbx_strand_id
1 'polypeptide(L)'
;MSDKPRNFPLTLDSLAGKPARQGGAQSLAQSRVATPQTATQNAAQSAGRSVQGPGHERAPASALAPSPSRQHPLVSEAVRRAMVARIAKQGVQDHVVLDAMLAVPRHLFMDEALASQAYIDASLPIGHHQTISQPYIVARMIEVMRQGSPLQRVLEIGTGCGYQAAVLSLVAKEVFSIERIKPLHELAKANLRPLRVSNLRLQYGDGMLGLPQAAPFDGIILAAAGLEVPHALLEQLTIGGRLVAPVGAKLQHLQLITRVGKMEWTSQTLEDCHFVPLRPGTI
;
A
#
# COMPACT_ATOMS: atom_id res chain seq x y z
N MET A 1 43.77 67.86 -13.48
CA MET A 1 43.98 66.40 -13.56
C MET A 1 42.70 65.82 -14.15
N SER A 2 42.80 65.23 -15.35
CA SER A 2 41.69 65.07 -16.30
C SER A 2 40.78 63.88 -16.04
N ASP A 3 39.48 64.10 -16.26
CA ASP A 3 38.41 63.12 -16.46
C ASP A 3 38.51 62.39 -17.81
N LYS A 4 38.20 61.09 -17.81
CA LYS A 4 37.42 60.40 -18.89
C LYS A 4 37.09 58.93 -18.55
N PRO A 5 35.83 58.48 -18.72
CA PRO A 5 35.42 57.07 -18.72
C PRO A 5 35.45 56.48 -20.15
N ARG A 6 35.42 55.14 -20.28
CA ARG A 6 35.30 54.44 -21.58
C ARG A 6 34.22 53.33 -21.56
N ASN A 7 33.09 53.69 -22.16
CA ASN A 7 32.28 52.98 -23.17
C ASN A 7 32.46 51.46 -23.42
N PHE A 8 31.33 50.74 -23.27
CA PHE A 8 30.80 49.64 -24.14
C PHE A 8 30.51 50.14 -25.59
N PRO A 9 30.00 49.38 -26.60
CA PRO A 9 29.46 47.99 -26.62
C PRO A 9 29.77 47.15 -27.90
N LEU A 10 29.01 46.03 -28.08
CA LEU A 10 28.50 45.38 -29.32
C LEU A 10 29.09 43.97 -29.61
N THR A 11 28.41 42.95 -30.13
CA THR A 11 27.04 42.35 -30.13
C THR A 11 27.14 41.10 -31.05
N LEU A 12 26.31 40.08 -30.81
CA LEU A 12 26.15 38.92 -31.70
C LEU A 12 25.40 39.32 -32.98
N ASP A 13 26.05 39.22 -34.14
CA ASP A 13 25.50 38.81 -35.44
C ASP A 13 26.50 39.13 -36.55
N SER A 14 27.28 38.14 -36.99
CA SER A 14 28.03 38.21 -38.25
C SER A 14 28.48 36.81 -38.70
N LEU A 15 28.11 36.48 -39.94
CA LEU A 15 28.66 35.42 -40.81
C LEU A 15 27.93 34.08 -40.84
N ALA A 16 26.78 34.12 -41.53
CA ALA A 16 26.29 33.01 -42.33
C ALA A 16 27.28 32.64 -43.46
N GLY A 17 27.42 31.34 -43.72
CA GLY A 17 28.09 30.77 -44.89
C GLY A 17 27.74 29.30 -45.10
N LYS A 18 26.90 29.01 -46.11
CA LYS A 18 26.61 27.71 -46.77
C LYS A 18 27.19 27.77 -48.20
N PRO A 19 27.18 26.72 -49.08
CA PRO A 19 27.13 25.24 -48.95
C PRO A 19 28.06 24.47 -49.96
N ALA A 20 28.15 23.11 -49.90
CA ALA A 20 28.25 22.14 -51.03
C ALA A 20 28.49 20.68 -50.50
N ARG A 21 27.57 19.71 -50.70
CA ARG A 21 27.54 18.58 -51.69
C ARG A 21 28.81 17.70 -51.72
N GLN A 22 28.82 16.35 -51.80
CA GLN A 22 27.84 15.26 -51.97
C GLN A 22 28.60 13.92 -51.78
N GLY A 23 27.93 12.83 -51.35
CA GLY A 23 28.26 11.46 -51.79
C GLY A 23 28.68 10.45 -50.72
N GLY A 24 27.99 9.30 -50.68
CA GLY A 24 28.49 8.05 -50.10
C GLY A 24 27.55 7.36 -49.12
N ALA A 25 26.57 6.62 -49.63
CA ALA A 25 25.66 5.78 -48.84
C ALA A 25 26.34 4.49 -48.34
N GLN A 26 26.20 4.18 -47.05
CA GLN A 26 26.28 2.81 -46.54
C GLN A 26 25.18 2.54 -45.51
N SER A 27 24.54 1.39 -45.72
CA SER A 27 23.32 0.87 -45.11
C SER A 27 23.43 0.61 -43.62
N LEU A 28 22.47 1.10 -42.83
CA LEU A 28 22.21 0.64 -41.47
C LEU A 28 20.72 0.35 -41.30
N ALA A 29 20.46 -0.84 -40.76
CA ALA A 29 19.16 -1.48 -40.63
C ALA A 29 18.13 -0.63 -39.88
N GLN A 30 16.94 -0.53 -40.46
CA GLN A 30 15.78 0.12 -39.85
C GLN A 30 15.22 -0.76 -38.72
N SER A 31 15.31 -0.26 -37.49
CA SER A 31 14.60 -0.77 -36.33
C SER A 31 13.09 -0.57 -36.51
N ARG A 32 12.33 -1.68 -36.61
CA ARG A 32 10.87 -1.63 -36.62
C ARG A 32 10.34 -1.24 -35.24
N VAL A 33 9.72 -0.07 -35.18
CA VAL A 33 8.96 0.43 -34.03
C VAL A 33 7.63 -0.35 -33.97
N ALA A 34 7.40 -1.05 -32.87
CA ALA A 34 6.15 -1.78 -32.62
C ALA A 34 5.11 -0.86 -31.97
N THR A 35 3.96 -0.68 -32.62
CA THR A 35 2.79 0.03 -32.11
C THR A 35 1.75 -0.95 -31.53
N PRO A 36 0.95 -0.53 -30.53
CA PRO A 36 0.12 -1.44 -29.74
C PRO A 36 -1.25 -1.66 -30.39
N GLN A 37 -1.38 -2.66 -31.27
CA GLN A 37 -2.69 -3.03 -31.82
C GLN A 37 -2.71 -4.43 -32.46
N THR A 38 -2.40 -5.49 -31.72
CA THR A 38 -2.85 -6.86 -32.07
C THR A 38 -2.74 -7.82 -30.88
N ALA A 39 -3.70 -7.75 -29.95
CA ALA A 39 -3.84 -8.76 -28.89
C ALA A 39 -5.28 -8.86 -28.39
N THR A 40 -6.23 -8.96 -29.31
CA THR A 40 -7.63 -9.29 -29.01
C THR A 40 -8.04 -10.45 -29.89
N GLN A 41 -7.87 -11.70 -29.42
CA GLN A 41 -8.68 -12.83 -29.92
C GLN A 41 -8.62 -14.19 -29.18
N ASN A 42 -7.98 -14.36 -28.02
CA ASN A 42 -7.88 -15.71 -27.40
C ASN A 42 -8.48 -15.86 -25.98
N ALA A 43 -9.51 -15.08 -25.62
CA ALA A 43 -10.15 -15.15 -24.29
C ALA A 43 -11.63 -15.59 -24.31
N ALA A 44 -12.09 -16.27 -25.37
CA ALA A 44 -13.49 -16.62 -25.56
C ALA A 44 -13.77 -18.14 -25.60
N GLN A 45 -12.96 -18.98 -24.95
CA GLN A 45 -13.25 -20.42 -24.84
C GLN A 45 -12.67 -20.99 -23.54
N SER A 46 -13.46 -20.94 -22.45
CA SER A 46 -13.46 -21.92 -21.33
C SER A 46 -14.40 -21.42 -20.23
N ALA A 47 -15.69 -21.33 -20.54
CA ALA A 47 -16.74 -21.23 -19.54
C ALA A 47 -17.31 -22.63 -19.30
N GLY A 48 -17.24 -23.11 -18.05
CA GLY A 48 -18.00 -24.28 -17.64
C GLY A 48 -17.28 -25.17 -16.62
N ARG A 49 -17.54 -24.93 -15.33
CA ARG A 49 -18.07 -25.94 -14.39
C ARG A 49 -18.17 -25.38 -12.97
N SER A 50 -19.38 -25.47 -12.43
CA SER A 50 -19.76 -25.26 -11.04
C SER A 50 -19.45 -26.48 -10.20
N VAL A 51 -19.06 -26.27 -8.93
CA VAL A 51 -19.11 -27.30 -7.87
C VAL A 51 -19.51 -26.64 -6.55
N GLN A 52 -20.47 -27.24 -5.85
CA GLN A 52 -21.00 -26.87 -4.54
C GLN A 52 -20.33 -27.66 -3.38
N GLY A 53 -20.07 -26.96 -2.25
CA GLY A 53 -20.03 -27.42 -0.83
C GLY A 53 -18.94 -28.41 -0.38
N PRO A 54 -18.67 -28.60 0.95
CA PRO A 54 -19.32 -28.05 2.15
C PRO A 54 -18.35 -27.36 3.16
N GLY A 55 -18.88 -26.96 4.33
CA GLY A 55 -18.24 -26.10 5.34
C GLY A 55 -17.02 -26.68 6.08
N HIS A 56 -16.25 -25.78 6.70
CA HIS A 56 -15.03 -26.12 7.43
C HIS A 56 -14.97 -25.46 8.81
N GLU A 57 -14.86 -26.31 9.83
CA GLU A 57 -14.25 -26.00 11.12
C GLU A 57 -12.81 -25.45 10.94
N ARG A 58 -12.42 -24.53 11.84
CA ARG A 58 -11.14 -23.81 11.80
C ARG A 58 -9.94 -24.75 12.00
N ALA A 59 -9.05 -24.79 11.01
CA ALA A 59 -7.68 -25.25 11.20
C ALA A 59 -6.84 -24.19 11.96
N PRO A 60 -5.85 -24.59 12.77
CA PRO A 60 -4.94 -23.66 13.44
C PRO A 60 -4.10 -22.88 12.41
N ALA A 61 -3.53 -21.76 12.85
CA ALA A 61 -2.67 -20.88 12.06
C ALA A 61 -1.41 -21.61 11.55
N SER A 62 -1.56 -22.39 10.49
CA SER A 62 -0.45 -22.88 9.69
C SER A 62 0.12 -21.69 8.95
N ALA A 63 1.43 -21.51 9.03
CA ALA A 63 2.17 -20.45 8.35
C ALA A 63 1.67 -20.28 6.91
N LEU A 64 1.43 -19.03 6.52
CA LEU A 64 1.13 -18.60 5.15
C LEU A 64 2.35 -18.90 4.26
N ALA A 65 2.62 -20.18 4.01
CA ALA A 65 3.78 -20.62 3.27
C ALA A 65 3.57 -20.27 1.78
N PRO A 66 4.52 -19.59 1.13
CA PRO A 66 4.43 -19.33 -0.29
C PRO A 66 4.40 -20.65 -1.06
N SER A 67 3.57 -20.71 -2.11
CA SER A 67 3.66 -21.77 -3.10
C SER A 67 5.09 -21.85 -3.67
N PRO A 68 5.62 -23.05 -3.98
CA PRO A 68 7.01 -23.23 -4.41
C PRO A 68 7.42 -22.40 -5.64
N SER A 69 6.45 -21.94 -6.45
CA SER A 69 6.66 -21.09 -7.62
C SER A 69 6.93 -19.60 -7.33
N ARG A 70 6.94 -19.16 -6.07
CA ARG A 70 7.28 -17.77 -5.68
C ARG A 70 8.46 -17.70 -4.69
N GLN A 71 9.36 -18.68 -4.73
CA GLN A 71 10.61 -18.57 -4.00
C GLN A 71 11.54 -17.60 -4.76
N HIS A 72 11.75 -16.41 -4.21
CA HIS A 72 12.66 -15.45 -4.80
C HIS A 72 14.09 -15.70 -4.29
N PRO A 73 15.08 -16.03 -5.15
CA PRO A 73 16.41 -16.48 -4.74
C PRO A 73 17.15 -15.51 -3.80
N LEU A 74 16.86 -14.21 -3.92
CA LEU A 74 17.48 -13.15 -3.12
C LEU A 74 16.74 -12.84 -1.81
N VAL A 75 15.60 -13.48 -1.54
CA VAL A 75 14.78 -13.20 -0.36
C VAL A 75 14.75 -14.41 0.56
N SER A 76 15.50 -14.32 1.66
CA SER A 76 15.53 -15.36 2.67
C SER A 76 14.64 -15.02 3.87
N GLU A 77 14.25 -16.06 4.61
CA GLU A 77 13.60 -15.92 5.91
C GLU A 77 14.43 -15.08 6.89
N ALA A 78 15.76 -15.17 6.81
CA ALA A 78 16.68 -14.41 7.64
C ALA A 78 16.55 -12.89 7.43
N VAL A 79 16.37 -12.42 6.19
CA VAL A 79 16.18 -10.99 5.88
C VAL A 79 14.87 -10.47 6.50
N ARG A 80 13.80 -11.29 6.46
CA ARG A 80 12.53 -10.96 7.10
C ARG A 80 12.63 -10.93 8.62
N ARG A 81 13.30 -11.91 9.23
CA ARG A 81 13.59 -11.92 10.68
C ARG A 81 14.37 -10.67 11.09
N ALA A 82 15.35 -10.26 10.29
CA ALA A 82 16.11 -9.03 10.53
C ALA A 82 15.23 -7.76 10.44
N MET A 83 14.27 -7.70 9.51
CA MET A 83 13.28 -6.62 9.46
C MET A 83 12.46 -6.56 10.74
N VAL A 84 11.89 -7.69 11.19
CA VAL A 84 11.07 -7.74 12.42
C VAL A 84 11.90 -7.36 13.66
N ALA A 85 13.17 -7.80 13.73
CA ALA A 85 14.06 -7.40 14.80
C ALA A 85 14.36 -5.89 14.82
N ARG A 86 14.44 -5.23 13.65
CA ARG A 86 14.57 -3.76 13.57
C ARG A 86 13.30 -3.06 14.05
N ILE A 87 12.13 -3.53 13.61
CA ILE A 87 10.83 -3.02 14.05
C ILE A 87 10.70 -3.09 15.58
N ALA A 88 11.09 -4.21 16.18
CA ALA A 88 11.08 -4.37 17.63
C ALA A 88 12.06 -3.40 18.34
N LYS A 89 13.26 -3.21 17.79
CA LYS A 89 14.23 -2.23 18.31
C LYS A 89 13.76 -0.78 18.20
N GLN A 90 12.87 -0.48 17.26
CA GLN A 90 12.24 0.84 17.11
C GLN A 90 11.11 1.09 18.12
N GLY A 91 10.71 0.08 18.91
CA GLY A 91 9.79 0.25 20.04
C GLY A 91 8.47 -0.50 19.93
N VAL A 92 8.23 -1.26 18.86
CA VAL A 92 7.06 -2.17 18.77
C VAL A 92 7.33 -3.39 19.65
N GLN A 93 6.48 -3.63 20.64
CA GLN A 93 6.62 -4.67 21.66
C GLN A 93 5.55 -5.76 21.55
N ASP A 94 4.48 -5.53 20.80
CA ASP A 94 3.38 -6.49 20.69
C ASP A 94 3.77 -7.72 19.87
N HIS A 95 4.04 -8.84 20.55
CA HIS A 95 4.50 -10.09 19.94
C HIS A 95 3.54 -10.65 18.89
N VAL A 96 2.22 -10.52 19.07
CA VAL A 96 1.25 -10.99 18.07
C VAL A 96 1.36 -10.18 16.77
N VAL A 97 1.69 -8.88 16.87
CA VAL A 97 1.94 -8.05 15.67
C VAL A 97 3.27 -8.43 15.03
N LEU A 98 4.33 -8.60 15.82
CA LEU A 98 5.65 -8.99 15.32
C LEU A 98 5.63 -10.37 14.64
N ASP A 99 4.89 -11.33 15.20
CA ASP A 99 4.68 -12.67 14.64
C ASP A 99 3.90 -12.60 13.31
N ALA A 100 2.87 -11.74 13.24
CA ALA A 100 2.14 -11.52 12.00
C ALA A 100 3.03 -10.90 10.90
N MET A 101 3.88 -9.93 11.26
CA MET A 101 4.86 -9.32 10.35
C MET A 101 5.91 -10.33 9.85
N LEU A 102 6.27 -11.31 10.69
CA LEU A 102 7.17 -12.41 10.32
C LEU A 102 6.49 -13.44 9.40
N ALA A 103 5.22 -13.73 9.65
CA ALA A 103 4.46 -14.71 8.90
C ALA A 103 4.11 -14.24 7.49
N VAL A 104 3.84 -12.94 7.29
CA VAL A 104 3.43 -12.41 5.98
C VAL A 104 4.65 -12.10 5.10
N PRO A 105 4.84 -12.78 3.97
CA PRO A 105 5.97 -12.55 3.09
C PRO A 105 5.79 -11.26 2.26
N ARG A 106 6.21 -10.12 2.82
CA ARG A 106 6.08 -8.78 2.21
C ARG A 106 6.46 -8.68 0.72
N HIS A 107 7.50 -9.38 0.28
CA HIS A 107 7.94 -9.39 -1.12
C HIS A 107 6.89 -9.95 -2.12
N LEU A 108 5.89 -10.71 -1.66
CA LEU A 108 4.81 -11.20 -2.54
C LEU A 108 3.79 -10.12 -2.94
N PHE A 109 3.88 -8.94 -2.34
CA PHE A 109 2.93 -7.83 -2.53
C PHE A 109 3.49 -6.69 -3.38
N MET A 110 4.63 -6.92 -4.05
CA MET A 110 5.30 -5.92 -4.88
C MET A 110 5.79 -6.54 -6.18
N ASP A 111 6.18 -5.67 -7.11
CA ASP A 111 6.85 -6.08 -8.35
C ASP A 111 8.13 -6.87 -8.04
N GLU A 112 8.41 -7.89 -8.84
CA GLU A 112 9.60 -8.74 -8.71
C GLU A 112 10.89 -7.91 -8.74
N ALA A 113 10.93 -6.84 -9.53
CA ALA A 113 12.09 -5.93 -9.58
C ALA A 113 12.39 -5.24 -8.25
N LEU A 114 11.42 -5.14 -7.35
CA LEU A 114 11.56 -4.52 -6.03
C LEU A 114 11.68 -5.55 -4.89
N ALA A 115 11.58 -6.85 -5.18
CA ALA A 115 11.55 -7.90 -4.16
C ALA A 115 12.79 -7.91 -3.24
N SER A 116 13.97 -7.57 -3.77
CA SER A 116 15.21 -7.45 -2.98
C SER A 116 15.17 -6.32 -1.95
N GLN A 117 14.35 -5.30 -2.18
CA GLN A 117 14.17 -4.16 -1.27
C GLN A 117 12.99 -4.35 -0.32
N ALA A 118 12.23 -5.45 -0.43
CA ALA A 118 10.96 -5.63 0.27
C ALA A 118 11.02 -5.44 1.79
N TYR A 119 12.19 -5.65 2.39
CA TYR A 119 12.41 -5.71 3.83
C TYR A 119 13.23 -4.53 4.37
N ILE A 120 13.56 -3.54 3.54
CA ILE A 120 14.09 -2.27 4.03
C ILE A 120 12.98 -1.51 4.74
N ASP A 121 13.34 -0.67 5.70
CA ASP A 121 12.37 0.09 6.46
C ASP A 121 12.01 1.40 5.73
N ALA A 122 11.38 1.26 4.57
CA ALA A 122 10.91 2.36 3.73
C ALA A 122 9.59 2.03 3.02
N SER A 123 8.86 3.08 2.64
CA SER A 123 7.73 2.95 1.72
C SER A 123 8.23 2.77 0.30
N LEU A 124 7.61 1.86 -0.45
CA LEU A 124 8.01 1.51 -1.83
C LEU A 124 6.84 1.67 -2.81
N PRO A 125 7.07 2.03 -4.07
CA PRO A 125 5.99 2.20 -5.04
C PRO A 125 5.30 0.87 -5.38
N ILE A 126 3.97 0.92 -5.55
CA ILE A 126 3.14 -0.22 -6.00
C ILE A 126 2.33 0.10 -7.27
N GLY A 127 2.75 1.15 -8.00
CA GLY A 127 2.02 1.68 -9.13
C GLY A 127 0.87 2.62 -8.73
N HIS A 128 0.21 3.22 -9.72
CA HIS A 128 -0.95 4.12 -9.52
C HIS A 128 -0.72 5.28 -8.53
N HIS A 129 0.52 5.77 -8.44
CA HIS A 129 0.95 6.79 -7.47
C HIS A 129 0.73 6.39 -6.01
N GLN A 130 0.64 5.09 -5.71
CA GLN A 130 0.50 4.56 -4.37
C GLN A 130 1.79 3.85 -3.93
N THR A 131 1.90 3.65 -2.61
CA THR A 131 3.03 2.98 -1.98
C THR A 131 2.58 1.88 -1.05
N ILE A 132 3.37 0.80 -0.94
CA ILE A 132 3.32 -0.07 0.22
C ILE A 132 4.01 0.63 1.39
N SER A 133 3.30 0.81 2.51
CA SER A 133 3.79 1.56 3.67
C SER A 133 5.01 0.92 4.31
N GLN A 134 5.89 1.73 4.89
CA GLN A 134 7.04 1.30 5.69
C GLN A 134 6.67 0.20 6.71
N PRO A 135 7.44 -0.90 6.82
CA PRO A 135 7.17 -2.00 7.74
C PRO A 135 6.97 -1.56 9.20
N TYR A 136 7.81 -0.65 9.71
CA TYR A 136 7.64 -0.10 11.06
C TYR A 136 6.26 0.54 11.25
N ILE A 137 5.84 1.42 10.33
CA ILE A 137 4.55 2.12 10.42
C ILE A 137 3.38 1.13 10.40
N VAL A 138 3.42 0.11 9.54
CA VAL A 138 2.41 -0.99 9.53
C VAL A 138 2.31 -1.63 10.91
N ALA A 139 3.43 -2.06 11.48
CA ALA A 139 3.44 -2.72 12.79
C ALA A 139 2.96 -1.77 13.91
N ARG A 140 3.42 -0.52 13.89
CA ARG A 140 3.08 0.50 14.87
C ARG A 140 1.59 0.82 14.90
N MET A 141 0.98 0.99 13.72
CA MET A 141 -0.46 1.26 13.62
C MET A 141 -1.29 0.11 14.18
N ILE A 142 -0.93 -1.14 13.87
CA ILE A 142 -1.64 -2.32 14.38
C ILE A 142 -1.47 -2.46 15.89
N GLU A 143 -0.24 -2.30 16.41
CA GLU A 143 0.05 -2.38 17.84
C GLU A 143 -0.78 -1.38 18.63
N VAL A 144 -0.79 -0.12 18.20
CA VAL A 144 -1.52 0.94 18.91
C VAL A 144 -3.03 0.70 18.86
N MET A 145 -3.55 0.24 17.72
CA MET A 145 -4.97 -0.14 17.60
C MET A 145 -5.32 -1.31 18.55
N ARG A 146 -4.45 -2.32 18.67
CA ARG A 146 -4.68 -3.47 19.56
C ARG A 146 -4.59 -3.11 21.03
N GLN A 147 -3.56 -2.34 21.40
CA GLN A 147 -3.22 -2.02 22.80
C GLN A 147 -3.26 -3.29 23.69
N GLY A 148 -2.70 -4.41 23.20
CA GLY A 148 -2.67 -5.68 23.92
C GLY A 148 -3.97 -6.51 23.90
N SER A 149 -5.08 -5.97 23.40
CA SER A 149 -6.37 -6.68 23.32
C SER A 149 -6.53 -7.46 22.01
N PRO A 150 -7.32 -8.55 21.99
CA PRO A 150 -7.75 -9.19 20.75
C PRO A 150 -8.72 -8.28 19.98
N LEU A 151 -8.65 -8.31 18.65
CA LEU A 151 -9.59 -7.59 17.77
C LEU A 151 -10.57 -8.57 17.15
N GLN A 152 -11.88 -8.33 17.28
CA GLN A 152 -12.87 -9.16 16.61
C GLN A 152 -13.04 -8.70 15.17
N ARG A 153 -13.36 -7.43 14.94
CA ARG A 153 -13.60 -6.91 13.60
C ARG A 153 -12.79 -5.65 13.33
N VAL A 154 -12.03 -5.68 12.24
CA VAL A 154 -11.21 -4.56 11.79
C VAL A 154 -11.63 -4.09 10.40
N LEU A 155 -11.66 -2.77 10.21
CA LEU A 155 -11.77 -2.14 8.90
C LEU A 155 -10.45 -1.47 8.52
N GLU A 156 -9.96 -1.74 7.33
CA GLU A 156 -8.85 -1.04 6.71
C GLU A 156 -9.36 -0.16 5.55
N ILE A 157 -8.93 1.09 5.52
CA ILE A 157 -9.17 2.02 4.43
C ILE A 157 -7.89 2.20 3.63
N GLY A 158 -7.90 1.81 2.35
CA GLY A 158 -6.75 1.81 1.47
C GLY A 158 -6.03 0.46 1.44
N THR A 159 -6.66 -0.56 0.84
CA THR A 159 -6.06 -1.90 0.69
C THR A 159 -4.70 -1.86 -0.02
N GLY A 160 -4.54 -1.00 -1.04
CA GLY A 160 -3.34 -0.90 -1.85
C GLY A 160 -2.95 -2.25 -2.46
N CYS A 161 -1.78 -2.76 -2.10
CA CYS A 161 -1.29 -4.06 -2.56
C CYS A 161 -1.81 -5.26 -1.74
N GLY A 162 -2.44 -5.03 -0.59
CA GLY A 162 -2.98 -6.06 0.30
C GLY A 162 -2.05 -6.54 1.42
N TYR A 163 -0.85 -5.99 1.56
CA TYR A 163 0.10 -6.43 2.60
C TYR A 163 -0.42 -6.20 4.02
N GLN A 164 -0.85 -4.97 4.32
CA GLN A 164 -1.38 -4.61 5.64
C GLN A 164 -2.66 -5.40 5.96
N ALA A 165 -3.56 -5.59 4.99
CA ALA A 165 -4.71 -6.48 5.07
C ALA A 165 -4.33 -7.92 5.47
N ALA A 166 -3.27 -8.48 4.86
CA ALA A 166 -2.77 -9.81 5.18
C ALA A 166 -2.22 -9.87 6.62
N VAL A 167 -1.47 -8.85 7.05
CA VAL A 167 -0.96 -8.78 8.44
C VAL A 167 -2.13 -8.69 9.43
N LEU A 168 -3.13 -7.85 9.16
CA LEU A 168 -4.33 -7.71 9.99
C LEU A 168 -5.09 -9.03 10.11
N SER A 169 -5.11 -9.85 9.06
CA SER A 169 -5.82 -11.14 9.06
C SER A 169 -5.27 -12.15 10.07
N LEU A 170 -4.02 -11.99 10.50
CA LEU A 170 -3.39 -12.81 11.54
C LEU A 170 -3.59 -12.23 12.94
N VAL A 171 -4.07 -10.99 13.03
CA VAL A 171 -4.17 -10.22 14.28
C VAL A 171 -5.63 -10.03 14.72
N ALA A 172 -6.58 -10.10 13.78
CA ALA A 172 -8.02 -9.93 14.03
C ALA A 172 -8.85 -11.14 13.59
N LYS A 173 -10.03 -11.32 14.20
CA LYS A 173 -10.93 -12.43 13.87
C LYS A 173 -11.58 -12.26 12.48
N GLU A 174 -11.96 -11.05 12.10
CA GLU A 174 -12.49 -10.65 10.81
C GLU A 174 -11.85 -9.34 10.34
N VAL A 175 -11.45 -9.28 9.07
CA VAL A 175 -10.88 -8.08 8.44
C VAL A 175 -11.66 -7.71 7.20
N PHE A 176 -12.00 -6.44 7.11
CA PHE A 176 -12.58 -5.81 5.93
C PHE A 176 -11.60 -4.77 5.42
N SER A 177 -11.38 -4.70 4.11
CA SER A 177 -10.46 -3.72 3.53
C SER A 177 -11.07 -3.10 2.27
N ILE A 178 -11.08 -1.77 2.20
CA ILE A 178 -11.70 -1.01 1.11
C ILE A 178 -10.60 -0.35 0.25
N GLU A 179 -10.71 -0.51 -1.06
CA GLU A 179 -9.85 0.14 -2.04
C GLU A 179 -10.69 0.91 -3.07
N ARG A 180 -10.27 2.13 -3.38
CA ARG A 180 -10.96 3.03 -4.33
C ARG A 180 -10.42 2.95 -5.76
N ILE A 181 -9.20 2.42 -5.94
CA ILE A 181 -8.52 2.29 -7.23
C ILE A 181 -8.70 0.86 -7.73
N LYS A 182 -9.54 0.66 -8.75
CA LYS A 182 -9.90 -0.68 -9.26
C LYS A 182 -8.68 -1.55 -9.62
N PRO A 183 -7.65 -1.04 -10.33
CA PRO A 183 -6.43 -1.82 -10.56
C PRO A 183 -5.74 -2.33 -9.28
N LEU A 184 -5.72 -1.53 -8.21
CA LEU A 184 -5.14 -1.94 -6.92
C LEU A 184 -6.01 -2.94 -6.18
N HIS A 185 -7.34 -2.79 -6.26
CA HIS A 185 -8.27 -3.78 -5.71
C HIS A 185 -8.04 -5.17 -6.35
N GLU A 186 -7.89 -5.23 -7.67
CA GLU A 186 -7.58 -6.48 -8.37
C GLU A 186 -6.17 -6.99 -8.09
N LEU A 187 -5.17 -6.10 -7.96
CA LEU A 187 -3.82 -6.45 -7.53
C LEU A 187 -3.82 -7.11 -6.15
N ALA A 188 -4.52 -6.51 -5.17
CA ALA A 188 -4.64 -7.06 -3.82
C ALA A 188 -5.30 -8.45 -3.85
N LYS A 189 -6.39 -8.63 -4.61
CA LYS A 189 -7.02 -9.94 -4.81
C LYS A 189 -6.03 -10.97 -5.36
N ALA A 190 -5.24 -10.61 -6.36
CA ALA A 190 -4.25 -11.50 -6.97
C ALA A 190 -3.11 -11.87 -5.99
N ASN A 191 -2.66 -10.92 -5.16
CA ASN A 191 -1.63 -11.13 -4.15
C ASN A 191 -2.12 -12.00 -2.99
N LEU A 192 -3.36 -11.82 -2.56
CA LEU A 192 -3.95 -12.49 -1.40
C LEU A 192 -4.50 -13.89 -1.72
N ARG A 193 -4.90 -14.16 -2.97
CA ARG A 193 -5.47 -15.45 -3.38
C ARG A 193 -4.59 -16.67 -3.03
N PRO A 194 -3.26 -16.65 -3.27
CA PRO A 194 -2.38 -17.77 -2.89
C PRO A 194 -2.30 -18.00 -1.38
N LEU A 195 -2.50 -16.95 -0.58
CA LEU A 195 -2.41 -17.00 0.88
C LEU A 195 -3.65 -17.64 1.53
N ARG A 196 -4.76 -17.79 0.78
CA ARG A 196 -6.01 -18.43 1.25
C ARG A 196 -6.53 -17.86 2.58
N VAL A 197 -6.44 -16.54 2.72
CA VAL A 197 -6.88 -15.81 3.92
C VAL A 197 -8.40 -15.79 3.99
N SER A 198 -9.00 -16.66 4.81
CA SER A 198 -10.46 -16.88 4.82
C SER A 198 -11.25 -15.80 5.59
N ASN A 199 -10.60 -15.06 6.48
CA ASN A 199 -11.21 -14.04 7.33
C ASN A 199 -11.02 -12.61 6.79
N LEU A 200 -10.52 -12.45 5.56
CA LEU A 200 -10.30 -11.15 4.92
C LEU A 200 -11.29 -10.95 3.76
N ARG A 201 -12.04 -9.85 3.81
CA ARG A 201 -13.00 -9.45 2.79
C ARG A 201 -12.56 -8.13 2.16
N LEU A 202 -12.35 -8.14 0.84
CA LEU A 202 -11.98 -6.95 0.09
C LEU A 202 -13.23 -6.31 -0.53
N GLN A 203 -13.31 -4.99 -0.46
CA GLN A 203 -14.35 -4.18 -1.06
C GLN A 203 -13.72 -3.18 -2.04
N TYR A 204 -14.35 -3.03 -3.20
CA TYR A 204 -14.06 -1.92 -4.10
C TYR A 204 -15.07 -0.81 -3.81
N GLY A 205 -14.63 0.40 -3.47
CA GLY A 205 -15.54 1.50 -3.15
C GLY A 205 -14.88 2.69 -2.47
N ASP A 206 -15.72 3.63 -2.01
CA ASP A 206 -15.29 4.79 -1.23
C ASP A 206 -15.08 4.45 0.24
N GLY A 207 -13.82 4.41 0.66
CA GLY A 207 -13.44 4.17 2.05
C GLY A 207 -13.80 5.30 3.01
N MET A 208 -14.10 6.51 2.54
CA MET A 208 -14.52 7.63 3.41
C MET A 208 -15.91 7.38 4.02
N LEU A 209 -16.72 6.53 3.39
CA LEU A 209 -18.05 6.13 3.88
C LEU A 209 -17.97 4.95 4.87
N GLY A 210 -16.80 4.33 5.01
CA GLY A 210 -16.63 3.10 5.76
C GLY A 210 -17.41 1.92 5.17
N LEU A 211 -17.89 1.04 6.04
CA LEU A 211 -18.67 -0.15 5.68
C LEU A 211 -19.84 -0.37 6.64
N PRO A 212 -20.90 0.47 6.59
CA PRO A 212 -22.00 0.44 7.56
C PRO A 212 -22.67 -0.92 7.73
N GLN A 213 -22.76 -1.70 6.65
CA GLN A 213 -23.35 -3.04 6.65
C GLN A 213 -22.56 -4.09 7.45
N ALA A 214 -21.29 -3.81 7.77
CA ALA A 214 -20.43 -4.68 8.58
C ALA A 214 -20.01 -4.03 9.90
N ALA A 215 -20.40 -2.77 10.13
CA ALA A 215 -20.21 -2.09 11.40
C ALA A 215 -20.99 -2.79 12.53
N PRO A 216 -20.60 -2.61 13.81
CA PRO A 216 -19.46 -1.82 14.27
C PRO A 216 -18.12 -2.56 14.21
N PHE A 217 -17.02 -1.81 14.31
CA PHE A 217 -15.63 -2.28 14.27
C PHE A 217 -14.90 -2.01 15.59
N ASP A 218 -14.10 -2.96 16.06
CA ASP A 218 -13.19 -2.74 17.20
C ASP A 218 -11.99 -1.90 16.82
N GLY A 219 -11.59 -1.98 15.55
CA GLY A 219 -10.43 -1.33 15.00
C GLY A 219 -10.69 -0.76 13.63
N ILE A 220 -10.25 0.47 13.38
CA ILE A 220 -10.23 1.05 12.02
C ILE A 220 -8.82 1.59 11.74
N ILE A 221 -8.22 1.20 10.61
CA ILE A 221 -6.93 1.73 10.16
C ILE A 221 -7.12 2.47 8.84
N LEU A 222 -6.62 3.70 8.75
CA LEU A 222 -6.52 4.43 7.50
C LEU A 222 -5.07 4.36 7.00
N ALA A 223 -4.86 3.73 5.85
CA ALA A 223 -3.56 3.68 5.17
C ALA A 223 -3.39 4.83 4.16
N ALA A 224 -4.06 5.96 4.38
CA ALA A 224 -3.98 7.19 3.58
C ALA A 224 -4.32 8.40 4.46
N ALA A 225 -3.65 9.53 4.23
CA ALA A 225 -3.77 10.74 5.05
C ALA A 225 -4.94 11.62 4.63
N GLY A 226 -5.86 11.88 5.57
CA GLY A 226 -6.88 12.92 5.44
C GLY A 226 -6.43 14.23 6.08
N LEU A 227 -7.10 15.35 5.73
CA LEU A 227 -7.01 16.57 6.53
C LEU A 227 -7.58 16.37 7.93
N GLU A 228 -8.62 15.54 8.01
CA GLU A 228 -9.29 15.06 9.21
C GLU A 228 -9.75 13.62 8.98
N VAL A 229 -10.14 12.94 10.06
CA VAL A 229 -10.74 11.61 9.96
C VAL A 229 -12.22 11.74 9.60
N PRO A 230 -12.73 11.07 8.54
CA PRO A 230 -14.14 11.11 8.20
C PRO A 230 -15.04 10.68 9.36
N HIS A 231 -16.05 11.50 9.69
CA HIS A 231 -16.95 11.24 10.82
C HIS A 231 -17.67 9.90 10.72
N ALA A 232 -18.04 9.47 9.50
CA ALA A 232 -18.68 8.18 9.24
C ALA A 232 -17.85 6.99 9.76
N LEU A 233 -16.52 7.09 9.78
CA LEU A 233 -15.64 6.05 10.33
C LEU A 233 -15.68 6.04 11.87
N LEU A 234 -15.74 7.22 12.49
CA LEU A 234 -15.84 7.36 13.95
C LEU A 234 -17.14 6.76 14.50
N GLU A 235 -18.25 6.95 13.78
CA GLU A 235 -19.56 6.40 14.14
C GLU A 235 -19.61 4.87 14.03
N GLN A 236 -18.77 4.29 13.17
CA GLN A 236 -18.70 2.85 12.95
C GLN A 236 -17.79 2.11 13.94
N LEU A 237 -17.10 2.80 14.85
CA LEU A 237 -16.35 2.16 15.95
C LEU A 237 -17.28 1.58 17.03
N THR A 238 -16.92 0.48 17.67
CA THR A 238 -17.50 0.09 18.96
C THR A 238 -17.13 1.11 20.05
N ILE A 239 -17.90 1.20 21.14
CA ILE A 239 -17.41 1.90 22.34
C ILE A 239 -16.21 1.10 22.89
N GLY A 240 -15.10 1.79 23.13
CA GLY A 240 -13.78 1.21 23.40
C GLY A 240 -12.97 0.89 22.14
N GLY A 241 -13.58 0.96 20.96
CA GLY A 241 -12.92 0.76 19.68
C GLY A 241 -11.93 1.88 19.35
N ARG A 242 -10.89 1.54 18.59
CA ARG A 242 -9.77 2.43 18.27
C ARG A 242 -9.63 2.63 16.77
N LEU A 243 -9.48 3.87 16.35
CA LEU A 243 -9.11 4.24 14.98
C LEU A 243 -7.70 4.80 14.96
N VAL A 244 -6.88 4.33 14.02
CA VAL A 244 -5.53 4.83 13.79
C VAL A 244 -5.43 5.38 12.38
N ALA A 245 -5.08 6.66 12.25
CA ALA A 245 -5.04 7.33 10.96
C ALA A 245 -3.91 8.37 10.89
N PRO A 246 -3.23 8.49 9.74
CA PRO A 246 -2.41 9.66 9.44
C PRO A 246 -3.33 10.86 9.17
N VAL A 247 -3.07 11.99 9.84
CA VAL A 247 -3.85 13.22 9.73
C VAL A 247 -2.93 14.39 9.47
N GLY A 248 -3.26 15.20 8.46
CA GLY A 248 -2.55 16.41 8.12
C GLY A 248 -2.36 16.59 6.61
N ALA A 249 -1.79 17.74 6.23
CA ALA A 249 -1.50 18.07 4.83
C ALA A 249 0.00 17.84 4.52
N LYS A 250 0.80 18.91 4.61
CA LYS A 250 2.25 18.85 4.37
C LYS A 250 3.02 18.18 5.50
N LEU A 251 2.59 18.45 6.74
CA LEU A 251 3.03 17.75 7.93
C LEU A 251 1.87 16.85 8.36
N GLN A 252 2.16 15.57 8.53
CA GLN A 252 1.18 14.55 8.90
C GLN A 252 1.65 13.87 10.18
N HIS A 253 0.71 13.62 11.07
CA HIS A 253 0.97 12.88 12.30
C HIS A 253 0.01 11.69 12.36
N LEU A 254 0.50 10.59 12.90
CA LEU A 254 -0.33 9.46 13.23
C LEU A 254 -1.18 9.81 14.45
N GLN A 255 -2.50 9.66 14.33
CA GLN A 255 -3.45 9.88 15.42
C GLN A 255 -4.10 8.57 15.83
N LEU A 256 -4.23 8.38 17.14
CA LEU A 256 -5.09 7.38 17.75
C LEU A 256 -6.37 8.07 18.23
N ILE A 257 -7.52 7.60 17.78
CA ILE A 257 -8.83 8.05 18.24
C ILE A 257 -9.53 6.88 18.92
N THR A 258 -9.99 7.06 20.16
CA THR A 258 -10.74 6.05 20.91
C THR A 258 -12.17 6.53 21.11
N ARG A 259 -13.16 5.70 20.77
CA ARG A 259 -14.57 5.99 21.10
C ARG A 259 -14.80 5.67 22.57
N VAL A 260 -15.08 6.67 23.39
CA VAL A 260 -15.29 6.49 24.85
C VAL A 260 -16.76 6.51 25.25
N GLY A 261 -17.65 6.95 24.35
CA GLY A 261 -19.09 7.00 24.58
C GLY A 261 -19.91 6.94 23.29
N LYS A 262 -21.22 7.11 23.41
CA LYS A 262 -22.13 7.04 22.26
C LYS A 262 -21.83 8.10 21.20
N MET A 263 -21.45 9.31 21.60
CA MET A 263 -21.06 10.40 20.70
C MET A 263 -19.81 11.11 21.23
N GLU A 264 -18.91 10.34 21.84
CA GLU A 264 -17.74 10.88 22.52
C GLU A 264 -16.49 10.10 22.10
N TRP A 265 -15.45 10.84 21.71
CA TRP A 265 -14.17 10.31 21.27
C TRP A 265 -13.04 11.12 21.89
N THR A 266 -11.96 10.43 22.23
CA THR A 266 -10.68 11.06 22.63
C THR A 266 -9.67 10.86 21.50
N SER A 267 -8.77 11.84 21.32
CA SER A 267 -7.72 11.77 20.31
C SER A 267 -6.35 11.98 20.94
N GLN A 268 -5.36 11.24 20.46
CA GLN A 268 -3.97 11.33 20.84
C GLN A 268 -3.11 11.39 19.59
N THR A 269 -2.27 12.43 19.47
CA THR A 269 -1.20 12.48 18.47
C THR A 269 -0.04 11.61 18.91
N LEU A 270 0.48 10.78 18.01
CA LEU A 270 1.55 9.82 18.28
C LEU A 270 2.88 10.33 17.74
N GLU A 271 3.10 10.20 16.44
CA GLU A 271 4.40 10.41 15.79
C GLU A 271 4.22 10.94 14.36
N ASP A 272 5.28 11.53 13.82
CA ASP A 272 5.31 12.01 12.44
C ASP A 272 5.22 10.85 11.46
N CYS A 273 4.51 11.06 10.35
CA CYS A 273 4.39 10.06 9.31
C CYS A 273 4.28 10.70 7.93
N HIS A 274 4.31 9.87 6.89
CA HIS A 274 4.10 10.32 5.52
C HIS A 274 3.31 9.29 4.74
N PHE A 275 2.10 9.66 4.34
CA PHE A 275 1.16 8.86 3.59
C PHE A 275 0.64 9.60 2.36
N VAL A 276 0.22 8.78 1.39
CA VAL A 276 -0.56 9.24 0.24
C VAL A 276 -1.90 9.83 0.70
N PRO A 277 -2.48 10.81 -0.02
CA PRO A 277 -3.71 11.45 0.40
C PRO A 277 -4.93 10.52 0.30
N LEU A 278 -5.78 10.56 1.32
CA LEU A 278 -7.12 9.99 1.30
C LEU A 278 -7.97 10.74 0.28
N ARG A 279 -8.70 10.00 -0.56
CA ARG A 279 -9.51 10.56 -1.65
C ARG A 279 -10.84 9.81 -1.76
N PRO A 280 -11.92 10.46 -2.21
CA PRO A 280 -13.21 9.81 -2.45
C PRO A 280 -13.09 8.75 -3.55
N GLY A 281 -13.86 7.68 -3.42
CA GLY A 281 -13.89 6.55 -4.35
C GLY A 281 -15.12 6.56 -5.27
N THR A 282 -15.31 5.47 -5.99
CA THR A 282 -16.56 5.23 -6.71
C THR A 282 -17.58 4.64 -5.74
N ILE A 283 -18.84 5.08 -5.86
CA ILE A 283 -20.00 4.54 -5.13
C ILE A 283 -20.67 3.48 -6.00
#